data_AF-A0A3B8WVY0-F1
#
_entry.id   AF-A0A3B8WVY0-F1
#
_cell.length_a   1.000
_cell.length_b   1.000
_cell.length_c   1.000
_cell.angle_alpha   90.00
_cell.angle_beta   90.00
_cell.angle_gamma   90.00
#
_symmetry.space_group_name_H-M   'P 1'
#
loop_
_entity.id
_entity.type
_entity.pdbx_description
1 polymer ?
#
loop_
_entity_poly.entity_id
_entity_poly.type
_entity_poly.pdbx_seq_one_letter_code
_entity_poly.pdbx_strand_id
1 'polypeptide(L)'
;MAINIREGYEFIVDYYQPGDRIFLFGFSRGAYSARSLPGIIYKCGILRCGHRHRIPQAFNLYKNRNKQDQADPFKQSYCWLQSNNDGIQPAVHLVGVWDTVSALGFPLAPVRSLNPFSKRWYGFHDAYLHHNVAHGYQALSIDDQRKIFHPHLWKERALEGQVMEQVWFSGVHANIGGGYRRSGLSDLALEWMVTKAVAAGLLLWGDQQQRVLRSADATGKIYDSRAGVGKVYLPQLRTIPSGAKIHHSVVERLADSDSHYDPQNLPTNYQRVDNDGPVS
;
A
#
# COMPACT_ATOMS: atom_id res chain seq x y z
N MET A 1 9.86 10.00 -3.93
CA MET A 1 9.91 8.52 -3.89
C MET A 1 11.16 8.02 -3.17
N ALA A 2 12.38 8.16 -3.72
CA ALA A 2 13.60 7.80 -2.98
C ALA A 2 13.76 8.59 -1.66
N ILE A 3 13.26 9.83 -1.63
CA ILE A 3 13.18 10.67 -0.41
C ILE A 3 12.25 10.03 0.62
N ASN A 4 11.01 9.71 0.27
CA ASN A 4 10.03 9.09 1.19
C ASN A 4 10.51 7.74 1.77
N ILE A 5 11.17 6.91 0.97
CA ILE A 5 11.74 5.64 1.46
C ILE A 5 12.87 5.92 2.47
N ARG A 6 13.69 6.95 2.20
CA ARG A 6 14.74 7.38 3.11
C ARG A 6 14.20 7.94 4.41
N GLU A 7 13.24 8.85 4.35
CA GLU A 7 12.60 9.43 5.53
C GLU A 7 11.89 8.36 6.36
N GLY A 8 11.19 7.41 5.72
CA GLY A 8 10.56 6.29 6.42
C GLY A 8 11.57 5.37 7.10
N TYR A 9 12.70 5.07 6.44
CA TYR A 9 13.77 4.28 7.06
C TYR A 9 14.49 5.04 8.17
N GLU A 10 14.73 6.35 8.00
CA GLU A 10 15.28 7.23 9.05
C GLU A 10 14.39 7.23 10.28
N PHE A 11 13.06 7.39 10.11
CA PHE A 11 12.11 7.29 11.21
C PHE A 11 12.21 5.94 11.93
N ILE A 12 12.23 4.83 11.19
CA ILE A 12 12.35 3.50 11.80
C ILE A 12 13.67 3.37 12.59
N VAL A 13 14.80 3.84 12.05
CA VAL A 13 16.09 3.81 12.75
C VAL A 13 16.07 4.66 14.03
N ASP A 14 15.35 5.78 14.01
CA ASP A 14 15.32 6.73 15.12
C ASP A 14 14.44 6.24 16.30
N TYR A 15 13.38 5.47 16.03
CA TYR A 15 12.38 5.12 17.03
C TYR A 15 12.25 3.62 17.34
N TYR A 16 12.70 2.72 16.46
CA TYR A 16 12.52 1.29 16.66
C TYR A 16 13.32 0.75 17.85
N GLN A 17 12.63 0.02 18.71
CA GLN A 17 13.21 -0.84 19.73
C GLN A 17 13.01 -2.32 19.38
N PRO A 18 13.94 -3.20 19.77
CA PRO A 18 13.75 -4.64 19.61
C PRO A 18 12.41 -5.11 20.20
N GLY A 19 11.60 -5.79 19.39
CA GLY A 19 10.27 -6.26 19.76
C GLY A 19 9.12 -5.40 19.23
N ASP A 20 9.42 -4.21 18.72
CA ASP A 20 8.39 -3.37 18.08
C ASP A 20 7.86 -4.01 16.79
N ARG A 21 6.56 -3.84 16.57
CA ARG A 21 5.88 -4.22 15.33
C ARG A 21 5.77 -3.02 14.42
N ILE A 22 6.32 -3.10 13.21
CA ILE A 22 6.26 -2.00 12.24
C ILE A 22 5.00 -2.13 11.37
N PHE A 23 4.16 -1.10 11.39
CA PHE A 23 2.99 -0.94 10.54
C PHE A 23 3.28 0.14 9.49
N LEU A 24 3.19 -0.22 8.21
CA LEU A 24 3.49 0.68 7.10
C LEU A 24 2.21 0.97 6.31
N PHE A 25 1.89 2.26 6.16
CA PHE A 25 0.72 2.71 5.43
C PHE A 25 1.10 3.62 4.27
N GLY A 26 0.36 3.55 3.16
CA GLY A 26 0.58 4.48 2.06
C GLY A 26 -0.50 4.49 1.00
N PHE A 27 -0.76 5.66 0.43
CA PHE A 27 -1.68 5.86 -0.71
C PHE A 27 -0.89 6.26 -1.96
N SER A 28 -1.29 5.77 -3.14
CA SER A 28 -0.77 6.21 -4.44
C SER A 28 0.74 6.00 -4.58
N ARG A 29 1.52 7.07 -4.80
CA ARG A 29 2.99 7.04 -4.78
C ARG A 29 3.57 6.77 -3.39
N GLY A 30 2.82 7.12 -2.34
CA GLY A 30 3.15 6.76 -0.96
C GLY A 30 3.02 5.26 -0.71
N ALA A 31 2.02 4.61 -1.30
CA ALA A 31 1.85 3.16 -1.25
C ALA A 31 3.07 2.42 -1.79
N TYR A 32 3.64 2.91 -2.88
CA TYR A 32 4.89 2.36 -3.42
C TYR A 32 6.04 2.48 -2.41
N SER A 33 6.15 3.63 -1.72
CA SER A 33 7.20 3.84 -0.72
C SER A 33 7.02 2.88 0.46
N ALA A 34 5.78 2.72 0.95
CA ALA A 34 5.43 1.75 1.99
C ALA A 34 5.76 0.30 1.60
N ARG A 35 5.48 -0.08 0.35
CA ARG A 35 5.84 -1.41 -0.20
C ARG A 35 7.35 -1.62 -0.39
N SER A 36 8.13 -0.55 -0.43
CA SER A 36 9.59 -0.61 -0.64
C SER A 36 10.38 -0.79 0.65
N LEU A 37 9.88 -0.23 1.75
CA LEU A 37 10.54 -0.24 3.06
C LEU A 37 10.86 -1.67 3.60
N PRO A 38 9.98 -2.68 3.45
CA PRO A 38 10.31 -4.04 3.89
C PRO A 38 11.58 -4.60 3.26
N GLY A 39 11.84 -4.26 1.98
CA GLY A 39 13.02 -4.75 1.26
C GLY A 39 14.33 -4.17 1.81
N ILE A 40 14.36 -2.88 2.17
CA ILE A 40 15.57 -2.29 2.78
C ILE A 40 15.77 -2.79 4.21
N ILE A 41 14.69 -2.96 4.97
CA ILE A 41 14.74 -3.52 6.33
C ILE A 41 15.28 -4.94 6.30
N TYR A 42 14.79 -5.78 5.38
CA TYR A 42 15.27 -7.16 5.23
C TYR A 42 16.75 -7.21 4.80
N LYS A 43 17.11 -6.44 3.78
CA LYS A 43 18.46 -6.52 3.22
C LYS A 43 19.50 -5.87 4.13
N CYS A 44 19.21 -4.70 4.67
CA CYS A 44 20.17 -3.88 5.41
C CYS A 44 19.97 -3.88 6.93
N GLY A 45 18.87 -4.47 7.43
CA GLY A 45 18.53 -4.46 8.86
C GLY A 45 18.01 -3.09 9.32
N ILE A 46 17.70 -2.99 10.60
CA ILE A 46 17.39 -1.72 11.27
C ILE A 46 18.63 -1.29 12.05
N LEU A 47 19.22 -0.15 11.69
CA LEU A 47 20.41 0.38 12.35
C LEU A 47 20.12 0.69 13.82
N ARG A 48 21.08 0.38 14.69
CA ARG A 48 21.08 0.88 16.08
C ARG A 48 21.29 2.39 16.07
N CYS A 49 20.73 3.09 17.05
CA CYS A 49 20.77 4.56 17.14
C CYS A 49 22.19 5.15 16.95
N GLY A 50 23.23 4.52 17.53
CA GLY A 50 24.64 4.96 17.39
C GLY A 50 25.22 4.88 15.96
N HIS A 51 24.51 4.24 15.03
CA HIS A 51 24.94 4.03 13.66
C HIS A 51 24.05 4.72 12.63
N ARG A 52 23.17 5.64 13.05
CA ARG A 52 22.30 6.44 12.15
C ARG A 52 23.05 7.09 10.99
N HIS A 53 24.28 7.56 11.22
CA HIS A 53 25.13 8.16 10.18
C HIS A 53 25.44 7.22 9.00
N ARG A 54 25.20 5.90 9.14
CA ARG A 54 25.39 4.88 8.10
C ARG A 54 24.18 4.66 7.20
N ILE A 55 23.09 5.39 7.38
CA ILE A 55 21.92 5.31 6.48
C ILE A 55 22.30 5.45 4.99
N PRO A 56 23.19 6.39 4.58
CA PRO A 56 23.65 6.44 3.19
C PRO A 56 24.32 5.14 2.71
N GLN A 57 25.07 4.46 3.58
CA GLN A 57 25.69 3.17 3.28
C GLN A 57 24.63 2.07 3.10
N ALA A 58 23.63 2.01 3.99
CA ALA A 58 22.49 1.09 3.88
C ALA A 58 21.75 1.27 2.54
N PHE A 59 21.46 2.52 2.15
CA PHE A 59 20.83 2.83 0.86
C PHE A 59 21.68 2.41 -0.34
N ASN A 60 23.01 2.51 -0.26
CA ASN A 60 23.90 2.06 -1.33
C ASN A 60 23.93 0.53 -1.46
N LEU A 61 23.84 -0.20 -0.35
CA LEU A 61 23.71 -1.67 -0.35
C LEU A 61 22.35 -2.10 -0.91
N TYR A 62 21.27 -1.44 -0.50
CA TYR A 62 19.92 -1.74 -0.98
C TYR A 62 19.78 -1.55 -2.50
N LYS A 63 20.38 -0.47 -3.05
CA LYS A 63 20.37 -0.18 -4.50
C LYS A 63 21.03 -1.26 -5.36
N ASN A 64 21.90 -2.10 -4.82
CA ASN A 64 22.67 -3.07 -5.60
C ASN A 64 22.36 -4.51 -5.18
N ARG A 65 21.54 -5.23 -5.99
CA ARG A 65 21.08 -6.60 -5.70
C ARG A 65 22.23 -7.58 -5.42
N ASN A 66 23.36 -7.42 -6.11
CA ASN A 66 24.49 -8.36 -6.04
C ASN A 66 25.39 -8.17 -4.80
N LYS A 67 25.06 -7.20 -3.93
CA LYS A 67 25.85 -6.89 -2.71
C LYS A 67 25.32 -7.56 -1.45
N GLN A 68 24.82 -8.79 -1.54
CA GLN A 68 24.31 -9.49 -0.36
C GLN A 68 25.44 -9.86 0.61
N ASP A 69 26.55 -10.32 0.05
CA ASP A 69 27.86 -10.54 0.70
C ASP A 69 28.34 -9.36 1.57
N GLN A 70 28.04 -8.12 1.15
CA GLN A 70 28.37 -6.90 1.90
C GLN A 70 27.26 -6.48 2.86
N ALA A 71 26.00 -6.85 2.57
CA ALA A 71 24.85 -6.48 3.38
C ALA A 71 24.76 -7.31 4.68
N ASP A 72 25.18 -8.58 4.65
CA ASP A 72 25.13 -9.44 5.83
C ASP A 72 26.12 -9.03 6.93
N PRO A 73 27.42 -8.76 6.64
CA PRO A 73 28.34 -8.22 7.65
C PRO A 73 27.93 -6.82 8.13
N PHE A 74 27.33 -6.01 7.26
CA PHE A 74 26.79 -4.70 7.64
C PHE A 74 25.67 -4.83 8.67
N LYS A 75 24.71 -5.73 8.44
CA LYS A 75 23.65 -6.05 9.41
C LYS A 75 24.23 -6.50 10.75
N GLN A 76 25.17 -7.45 10.71
CA GLN A 76 25.80 -8.00 11.92
C GLN A 76 26.53 -6.94 12.74
N SER A 77 27.20 -5.99 12.07
CA SER A 77 28.02 -4.98 12.74
C SER A 77 27.21 -3.82 13.31
N TYR A 78 26.13 -3.41 12.64
CA TYR A 78 25.51 -2.11 12.92
C TYR A 78 24.02 -2.15 13.26
N CYS A 79 23.34 -3.25 12.97
CA CYS A 79 21.89 -3.32 13.11
C CYS A 79 21.47 -4.09 14.38
N TRP A 80 20.22 -3.92 14.76
CA TRP A 80 19.57 -4.83 15.69
C TRP A 80 19.55 -6.23 15.06
N LEU A 81 20.21 -7.18 15.71
CA LEU A 81 20.17 -8.58 15.30
C LEU A 81 18.80 -9.15 15.68
N GLN A 82 18.07 -9.64 14.68
CA GLN A 82 16.97 -10.55 14.96
C GLN A 82 17.62 -11.90 15.31
N SER A 83 17.50 -12.34 16.57
CA SER A 83 17.82 -13.72 16.95
C SER A 83 16.98 -14.67 16.09
N ASN A 84 17.65 -15.41 15.20
CA ASN A 84 17.01 -16.46 14.41
C ASN A 84 16.66 -17.71 15.25
N ASN A 85 16.95 -17.73 16.55
CA ASN A 85 16.85 -18.94 17.38
C ASN A 85 15.52 -19.11 18.11
N ASP A 86 14.68 -18.08 18.23
CA ASP A 86 13.45 -18.14 19.08
C ASP A 86 12.15 -17.77 18.33
N GLY A 87 12.11 -17.88 16.99
CA GLY A 87 10.88 -17.62 16.23
C GLY A 87 10.50 -16.14 16.16
N ILE A 88 11.49 -15.25 16.00
CA ILE A 88 11.24 -13.81 15.89
C ILE A 88 10.34 -13.51 14.68
N GLN A 89 9.24 -12.80 14.98
CA GLN A 89 8.30 -12.28 13.99
C GLN A 89 8.99 -11.30 13.03
N PRO A 90 8.53 -11.21 11.76
CA PRO A 90 9.06 -10.22 10.82
C PRO A 90 9.00 -8.81 11.43
N ALA A 91 10.08 -8.03 11.30
CA ALA A 91 10.10 -6.65 11.80
C ALA A 91 8.96 -5.81 11.20
N VAL A 92 8.57 -6.10 9.95
CA VAL A 92 7.40 -5.52 9.32
C VAL A 92 6.19 -6.41 9.56
N HIS A 93 5.33 -5.95 10.46
CA HIS A 93 4.12 -6.67 10.82
C HIS A 93 3.03 -6.49 9.75
N LEU A 94 2.83 -5.27 9.26
CA LEU A 94 1.76 -4.97 8.31
C LEU A 94 2.18 -3.95 7.26
N VAL A 95 1.76 -4.18 6.02
CA VAL A 95 1.78 -3.21 4.92
C VAL A 95 0.36 -3.01 4.41
N GLY A 96 -0.23 -1.85 4.73
CA GLY A 96 -1.57 -1.44 4.33
C GLY A 96 -1.51 -0.35 3.28
N VAL A 97 -2.04 -0.57 2.09
CA VAL A 97 -1.94 0.39 1.00
C VAL A 97 -3.25 0.67 0.30
N TRP A 98 -3.40 1.91 -0.17
CA TRP A 98 -4.51 2.33 -1.02
C TRP A 98 -3.99 2.62 -2.42
N ASP A 99 -4.58 1.95 -3.39
CA ASP A 99 -4.51 2.21 -4.82
C ASP A 99 -3.08 2.53 -5.34
N THR A 100 -2.17 1.58 -5.18
CA THR A 100 -0.75 1.75 -5.56
C THR A 100 -0.61 2.05 -7.05
N VAL A 101 -0.09 3.22 -7.43
CA VAL A 101 0.16 3.58 -8.85
C VAL A 101 1.64 3.88 -9.09
N SER A 102 2.07 3.79 -10.35
CA SER A 102 3.44 4.18 -10.73
C SER A 102 3.64 5.68 -10.53
N ALA A 103 4.85 6.08 -10.14
CA ALA A 103 5.22 7.49 -10.06
C ALA A 103 5.61 8.11 -11.41
N LEU A 104 5.64 7.34 -12.49
CA LEU A 104 6.04 7.82 -13.82
C LEU A 104 4.83 8.39 -14.59
N GLY A 105 4.96 9.60 -15.14
CA GLY A 105 4.04 10.11 -16.17
C GLY A 105 3.05 11.20 -15.75
N PHE A 106 3.23 11.89 -14.61
CA PHE A 106 2.45 13.09 -14.30
C PHE A 106 2.92 14.27 -15.22
N PRO A 107 2.10 14.80 -16.13
CA PRO A 107 2.46 15.84 -17.11
C PRO A 107 2.78 17.20 -16.47
N LEU A 108 2.38 17.42 -15.21
CA LEU A 108 2.68 18.64 -14.47
C LEU A 108 3.92 18.52 -13.57
N ALA A 109 4.55 17.34 -13.49
CA ALA A 109 5.85 17.22 -12.86
C ALA A 109 6.91 17.72 -13.85
N PRO A 110 7.71 18.76 -13.53
CA PRO A 110 8.72 19.24 -14.45
C PRO A 110 9.64 18.09 -14.85
N VAL A 111 9.88 17.95 -16.16
CA VAL A 111 10.77 16.94 -16.77
C VAL A 111 12.16 16.88 -16.11
N ARG A 112 12.55 17.95 -15.38
CA ARG A 112 13.72 18.02 -14.50
C ARG A 112 13.75 17.03 -13.32
N SER A 113 12.64 16.38 -12.96
CA SER A 113 12.66 15.36 -11.88
C SER A 113 13.10 13.96 -12.35
N LEU A 114 13.42 13.79 -13.64
CA LEU A 114 14.12 12.61 -14.17
C LEU A 114 15.61 12.65 -13.80
N ASN A 115 15.90 12.75 -12.51
CA ASN A 115 17.24 12.52 -12.01
C ASN A 115 17.57 11.03 -12.30
N PRO A 116 18.73 10.63 -12.88
CA PRO A 116 19.11 9.22 -13.03
C PRO A 116 19.02 8.41 -11.71
N PHE A 117 19.02 9.11 -10.58
CA PHE A 117 18.65 8.60 -9.26
C PHE A 117 17.28 7.97 -9.15
N SER A 118 16.32 8.23 -10.04
CA SER A 118 14.95 7.71 -9.96
C SER A 118 14.74 6.45 -10.82
N LYS A 119 15.38 6.36 -12.00
CA LYS A 119 15.31 5.19 -12.89
C LYS A 119 15.71 3.88 -12.21
N ARG A 120 16.73 3.92 -11.34
CA ARG A 120 17.17 2.72 -10.61
C ARG A 120 16.13 2.23 -9.59
N TRP A 121 15.34 3.13 -9.00
CA TRP A 121 14.32 2.78 -8.02
C TRP A 121 13.03 2.30 -8.69
N TYR A 122 12.69 2.81 -9.87
CA TYR A 122 11.44 2.47 -10.57
C TYR A 122 11.37 1.02 -11.08
N GLY A 123 12.49 0.30 -11.14
CA GLY A 123 12.52 -1.14 -11.40
C GLY A 123 12.47 -2.00 -10.12
N PHE A 124 12.39 -1.38 -8.94
CA PHE A 124 12.10 -2.11 -7.73
C PHE A 124 10.59 -2.35 -7.70
N HIS A 125 10.18 -3.59 -7.89
CA HIS A 125 9.72 -4.43 -6.79
C HIS A 125 9.14 -5.69 -7.38
N ASP A 126 9.39 -6.80 -6.68
CA ASP A 126 8.66 -8.02 -6.89
C ASP A 126 7.17 -7.69 -6.92
N ALA A 127 6.47 -8.24 -7.89
CA ALA A 127 5.02 -8.20 -7.93
C ALA A 127 4.41 -9.00 -6.76
N TYR A 128 5.18 -9.39 -5.75
CA TYR A 128 4.78 -10.20 -4.60
C TYR A 128 4.89 -9.37 -3.31
N LEU A 129 4.12 -9.75 -2.31
CA LEU A 129 4.34 -9.27 -0.95
C LEU A 129 5.74 -9.72 -0.50
N HIS A 130 6.50 -8.82 0.12
CA HIS A 130 7.84 -9.18 0.59
C HIS A 130 7.73 -10.28 1.66
N HIS A 131 8.58 -11.31 1.59
CA HIS A 131 8.48 -12.49 2.47
C HIS A 131 8.62 -12.17 3.97
N ASN A 132 9.34 -11.10 4.31
CA ASN A 132 9.46 -10.56 5.67
C ASN A 132 8.29 -9.64 6.09
N VAL A 133 7.08 -9.87 5.60
CA VAL A 133 5.86 -9.12 5.96
C VAL A 133 4.79 -10.11 6.40
N ALA A 134 4.24 -9.97 7.60
CA ALA A 134 3.19 -10.89 8.06
C ALA A 134 1.83 -10.61 7.38
N HIS A 135 1.45 -9.33 7.25
CA HIS A 135 0.15 -8.93 6.73
C HIS A 135 0.27 -7.90 5.58
N GLY A 136 -0.31 -8.19 4.43
CA GLY A 136 -0.38 -7.28 3.28
C GLY A 136 -1.83 -7.00 2.88
N TYR A 137 -2.27 -5.75 2.99
CA TYR A 137 -3.63 -5.33 2.65
C TYR A 137 -3.59 -4.24 1.58
N GLN A 138 -4.35 -4.39 0.50
CA GLN A 138 -4.45 -3.39 -0.56
C GLN A 138 -5.90 -3.08 -0.94
N ALA A 139 -6.33 -1.83 -0.73
CA ALA A 139 -7.60 -1.31 -1.22
C ALA A 139 -7.42 -0.74 -2.64
N LEU A 140 -8.32 -1.05 -3.57
CA LEU A 140 -8.21 -0.74 -4.99
C LEU A 140 -9.45 -0.01 -5.51
N SER A 141 -9.25 0.95 -6.41
CA SER A 141 -10.38 1.67 -7.03
C SER A 141 -10.86 0.99 -8.31
N ILE A 142 -12.18 0.84 -8.48
CA ILE A 142 -12.80 0.27 -9.69
C ILE A 142 -12.83 1.28 -10.85
N ASP A 143 -13.16 2.54 -10.55
CA ASP A 143 -13.69 3.47 -11.56
C ASP A 143 -12.67 4.47 -12.13
N ASP A 144 -11.39 4.45 -11.71
CA ASP A 144 -10.41 5.39 -12.25
C ASP A 144 -10.03 5.05 -13.70
N GLN A 145 -10.35 5.96 -14.61
CA GLN A 145 -10.19 5.75 -16.05
C GLN A 145 -8.89 6.33 -16.62
N ARG A 146 -7.95 6.78 -15.78
CA ARG A 146 -6.68 7.33 -16.28
C ARG A 146 -5.69 6.17 -16.47
N LYS A 147 -5.23 5.95 -17.71
CA LYS A 147 -4.28 4.89 -18.05
C LYS A 147 -3.07 4.82 -17.14
N ILE A 148 -2.46 5.97 -16.81
CA ILE A 148 -1.27 6.00 -15.95
C ILE A 148 -1.55 5.68 -14.47
N PHE A 149 -2.82 5.69 -14.05
CA PHE A 149 -3.28 5.33 -12.71
C PHE A 149 -3.72 3.86 -12.64
N HIS A 150 -3.28 2.99 -13.56
CA HIS A 150 -3.51 1.56 -13.39
C HIS A 150 -2.80 1.05 -12.12
N PRO A 151 -3.52 0.31 -11.26
CA PRO A 151 -2.98 -0.09 -9.98
C PRO A 151 -1.96 -1.20 -10.15
N HIS A 152 -0.93 -1.20 -9.30
CA HIS A 152 0.05 -2.27 -9.21
C HIS A 152 -0.45 -3.33 -8.24
N LEU A 153 -1.02 -4.40 -8.77
CA LEU A 153 -1.47 -5.55 -7.97
C LEU A 153 -0.28 -6.33 -7.42
N TRP A 154 -0.45 -6.92 -6.23
CA TRP A 154 0.34 -8.08 -5.86
C TRP A 154 -0.15 -9.31 -6.63
N LYS A 155 0.75 -10.21 -6.98
CA LYS A 155 0.47 -11.54 -7.51
C LYS A 155 -0.01 -12.42 -6.36
N GLU A 156 -1.03 -13.24 -6.64
CA GLU A 156 -1.79 -14.01 -5.66
C GLU A 156 -1.06 -15.25 -5.14
N ARG A 157 0.12 -15.06 -4.54
CA ARG A 157 0.84 -16.09 -3.80
C ARG A 157 1.41 -15.50 -2.52
N ALA A 158 0.62 -15.50 -1.46
CA ALA A 158 1.15 -15.34 -0.11
C ALA A 158 2.03 -16.55 0.23
N LEU A 159 3.15 -16.32 0.91
CA LEU A 159 3.95 -17.42 1.45
C LEU A 159 3.26 -17.99 2.70
N GLU A 160 3.68 -19.19 3.11
CA GLU A 160 3.21 -19.80 4.35
C GLU A 160 3.45 -18.84 5.54
N GLY A 161 2.42 -18.65 6.38
CA GLY A 161 2.46 -17.71 7.49
C GLY A 161 2.19 -16.24 7.12
N GLN A 162 1.97 -15.90 5.84
CA GLN A 162 1.55 -14.56 5.41
C GLN A 162 0.05 -14.48 5.15
N VAL A 163 -0.54 -13.34 5.50
CA VAL A 163 -1.88 -12.96 5.07
C VAL A 163 -1.75 -11.88 4.00
N MET A 164 -2.34 -12.11 2.83
CA MET A 164 -2.41 -11.11 1.77
C MET A 164 -3.84 -10.97 1.25
N GLU A 165 -4.35 -9.75 1.20
CA GLU A 165 -5.69 -9.47 0.71
C GLU A 165 -5.73 -8.19 -0.12
N GLN A 166 -6.36 -8.27 -1.29
CA GLN A 166 -6.56 -7.15 -2.22
C GLN A 166 -8.06 -7.01 -2.48
N VAL A 167 -8.65 -5.88 -2.11
CA VAL A 167 -10.10 -5.67 -2.19
C VAL A 167 -10.40 -4.45 -3.04
N TRP A 168 -11.36 -4.59 -3.95
CA TRP A 168 -11.79 -3.52 -4.84
C TRP A 168 -13.03 -2.82 -4.29
N PHE A 169 -13.01 -1.50 -4.41
CA PHE A 169 -14.03 -0.58 -3.95
C PHE A 169 -14.46 0.33 -5.10
N SER A 170 -15.73 0.69 -5.09
CA SER A 170 -16.32 1.69 -5.99
C SER A 170 -15.75 3.09 -5.71
N GLY A 171 -15.50 3.83 -6.77
CA GLY A 171 -14.87 5.13 -6.78
C GLY A 171 -13.60 5.16 -7.63
N VAL A 172 -13.12 6.38 -7.88
CA VAL A 172 -11.81 6.63 -8.53
C VAL A 172 -10.67 6.66 -7.50
N HIS A 173 -9.42 6.86 -7.94
CA HIS A 173 -8.21 6.78 -7.11
C HIS A 173 -8.32 7.50 -5.74
N ALA A 174 -8.78 8.75 -5.74
CA ALA A 174 -8.92 9.56 -4.51
C ALA A 174 -10.26 9.33 -3.77
N ASN A 175 -11.22 8.62 -4.37
CA ASN A 175 -12.34 8.07 -3.61
C ASN A 175 -11.90 6.89 -2.74
N ILE A 176 -10.73 6.27 -2.97
CA ILE A 176 -10.22 5.16 -2.15
C ILE A 176 -9.16 5.64 -1.18
N GLY A 177 -8.18 6.42 -1.66
CA GLY A 177 -7.12 6.94 -0.79
C GLY A 177 -7.44 8.23 -0.04
N GLY A 178 -8.61 8.83 -0.29
CA GLY A 178 -9.01 10.11 0.28
C GLY A 178 -8.46 11.34 -0.46
N GLY A 179 -8.87 12.52 0.00
CA GLY A 179 -8.48 13.82 -0.55
C GLY A 179 -9.62 14.64 -1.16
N TYR A 180 -10.82 14.07 -1.26
CA TYR A 180 -12.03 14.81 -1.62
C TYR A 180 -12.77 15.34 -0.39
N ARG A 181 -13.57 16.39 -0.59
CA ARG A 181 -14.41 16.99 0.46
C ARG A 181 -15.52 16.04 0.94
N ARG A 182 -16.06 15.21 0.04
CA ARG A 182 -17.01 14.14 0.40
C ARG A 182 -16.21 12.84 0.52
N SER A 183 -16.10 12.33 1.73
CA SER A 183 -15.19 11.24 2.09
C SER A 183 -15.87 9.87 2.21
N GLY A 184 -17.20 9.76 2.11
CA GLY A 184 -17.90 8.52 2.43
C GLY A 184 -17.38 7.26 1.71
N LEU A 185 -16.92 7.40 0.46
CA LEU A 185 -16.26 6.31 -0.26
C LEU A 185 -14.84 5.98 0.25
N SER A 186 -14.05 7.00 0.61
CA SER A 186 -12.71 6.78 1.15
C SER A 186 -12.77 6.29 2.59
N ASP A 187 -13.82 6.64 3.31
CA ASP A 187 -14.07 6.21 4.67
C ASP A 187 -14.43 4.72 4.72
N LEU A 188 -15.14 4.18 3.70
CA LEU A 188 -15.31 2.73 3.53
C LEU A 188 -13.97 2.00 3.37
N ALA A 189 -13.09 2.51 2.49
CA ALA A 189 -11.78 1.90 2.27
C ALA A 189 -10.85 2.07 3.48
N LEU A 190 -11.00 3.15 4.24
CA LEU A 190 -10.27 3.39 5.49
C LEU A 190 -10.77 2.46 6.60
N GLU A 191 -12.09 2.32 6.75
CA GLU A 191 -12.74 1.41 7.70
C GLU A 191 -12.23 -0.02 7.50
N TRP A 192 -12.30 -0.52 6.27
CA TRP A 192 -11.79 -1.84 5.92
C TRP A 192 -10.32 -2.02 6.36
N MET A 193 -9.45 -1.07 6.01
CA MET A 193 -8.04 -1.14 6.37
C MET A 193 -7.83 -1.09 7.90
N VAL A 194 -8.57 -0.23 8.59
CA VAL A 194 -8.49 -0.09 10.05
C VAL A 194 -8.92 -1.38 10.73
N THR A 195 -10.01 -2.00 10.28
CA THR A 195 -10.47 -3.30 10.79
C THR A 195 -9.40 -4.37 10.61
N LYS A 196 -8.79 -4.48 9.42
CA LYS A 196 -7.68 -5.42 9.18
C LYS A 196 -6.46 -5.12 10.05
N ALA A 197 -6.10 -3.86 10.22
CA ALA A 197 -4.95 -3.46 11.02
C ALA A 197 -5.15 -3.73 12.51
N VAL A 198 -6.34 -3.43 13.04
CA VAL A 198 -6.72 -3.72 14.43
C VAL A 198 -6.77 -5.23 14.68
N ALA A 199 -7.32 -6.02 13.74
CA ALA A 199 -7.27 -7.48 13.81
C ALA A 199 -5.83 -8.03 13.81
N ALA A 200 -4.91 -7.37 13.11
CA ALA A 200 -3.47 -7.65 13.18
C ALA A 200 -2.79 -7.08 14.45
N GLY A 201 -3.54 -6.40 15.33
CA GLY A 201 -3.09 -5.90 16.62
C GLY A 201 -2.55 -4.47 16.62
N LEU A 202 -2.94 -3.64 15.65
CA LEU A 202 -2.74 -2.18 15.73
C LEU A 202 -3.58 -1.61 16.89
N LEU A 203 -2.96 -0.77 17.71
CA LEU A 203 -3.65 -0.07 18.79
C LEU A 203 -4.11 1.31 18.29
N LEU A 204 -5.37 1.63 18.54
CA LEU A 204 -5.95 2.94 18.25
C LEU A 204 -6.17 3.71 19.55
N TRP A 205 -5.93 5.01 19.52
CA TRP A 205 -6.21 5.88 20.66
C TRP A 205 -7.70 6.23 20.71
N GLY A 206 -8.40 5.91 21.81
CA GLY A 206 -9.73 6.47 22.08
C GLY A 206 -10.81 5.97 21.12
N ASP A 207 -11.66 6.86 20.62
CA ASP A 207 -12.83 6.54 19.79
C ASP A 207 -12.55 6.58 18.28
N GLN A 208 -11.28 6.59 17.85
CA GLN A 208 -10.90 6.82 16.45
C GLN A 208 -11.54 5.83 15.48
N GLN A 209 -11.68 4.56 15.85
CA GLN A 209 -12.39 3.58 15.04
C GLN A 209 -13.86 3.99 14.81
N GLN A 210 -14.56 4.42 15.86
CA GLN A 210 -15.97 4.83 15.79
C GLN A 210 -16.17 6.08 14.91
N ARG A 211 -15.17 6.97 14.84
CA ARG A 211 -15.24 8.16 13.98
C ARG A 211 -15.20 7.80 12.50
N VAL A 212 -14.37 6.83 12.13
CA VAL A 212 -14.30 6.33 10.75
C VAL A 212 -15.63 5.67 10.38
N LEU A 213 -16.16 4.80 11.25
CA LEU A 213 -17.43 4.08 11.05
C LEU A 213 -18.63 5.01 10.75
N ARG A 214 -18.67 6.19 11.36
CA ARG A 214 -19.82 7.13 11.19
C ARG A 214 -19.86 7.83 9.84
N SER A 215 -18.77 7.80 9.08
CA SER A 215 -18.62 8.63 7.86
C SER A 215 -18.70 7.81 6.57
N ALA A 216 -18.59 6.48 6.66
CA ALA A 216 -18.66 5.56 5.53
C ALA A 216 -20.05 5.57 4.86
N ASP A 217 -20.06 5.67 3.53
CA ASP A 217 -21.29 5.77 2.73
C ASP A 217 -21.12 5.08 1.37
N ALA A 218 -21.79 3.94 1.21
CA ALA A 218 -21.80 3.13 0.01
C ALA A 218 -22.53 3.78 -1.16
N THR A 219 -23.26 4.89 -0.98
CA THR A 219 -23.92 5.66 -2.05
C THR A 219 -23.21 6.99 -2.32
N GLY A 220 -22.11 7.25 -1.61
CA GLY A 220 -21.33 8.48 -1.69
C GLY A 220 -20.86 8.85 -3.11
N LYS A 221 -20.53 10.12 -3.30
CA LYS A 221 -20.18 10.68 -4.62
C LYS A 221 -18.93 10.05 -5.23
N ILE A 222 -19.07 9.45 -6.41
CA ILE A 222 -17.94 9.14 -7.30
C ILE A 222 -17.55 10.41 -8.07
N TYR A 223 -16.28 10.79 -8.01
CA TYR A 223 -15.77 11.95 -8.75
C TYR A 223 -15.26 11.55 -10.13
N ASP A 224 -15.38 12.44 -11.11
CA ASP A 224 -14.77 12.22 -12.43
C ASP A 224 -13.25 12.44 -12.35
N SER A 225 -12.48 11.34 -12.41
CA SER A 225 -11.01 11.36 -12.40
C SER A 225 -10.41 12.07 -13.60
N ARG A 226 -11.17 12.23 -14.68
CA ARG A 226 -10.79 12.88 -15.93
C ARG A 226 -11.26 14.34 -16.01
N ALA A 227 -11.98 14.86 -15.01
CA ALA A 227 -12.37 16.26 -15.01
C ALA A 227 -11.15 17.22 -14.94
N GLY A 228 -11.28 18.40 -15.53
CA GLY A 228 -10.25 19.44 -15.53
C GLY A 228 -8.92 18.96 -16.12
N VAL A 229 -7.84 19.08 -15.34
CA VAL A 229 -6.49 18.61 -15.74
C VAL A 229 -6.41 17.11 -15.98
N GLY A 230 -7.40 16.32 -15.52
CA GLY A 230 -7.46 14.88 -15.77
C GLY A 230 -7.67 14.50 -17.24
N LYS A 231 -8.17 15.42 -18.08
CA LYS A 231 -8.44 15.18 -19.51
C LYS A 231 -7.19 14.89 -20.34
N VAL A 232 -6.01 15.32 -19.86
CA VAL A 232 -4.73 15.12 -20.55
C VAL A 232 -4.28 13.65 -20.54
N TYR A 233 -4.84 12.83 -19.66
CA TYR A 233 -4.48 11.42 -19.55
C TYR A 233 -5.30 10.58 -20.52
N LEU A 234 -4.66 9.58 -21.14
CA LEU A 234 -5.35 8.62 -21.99
C LEU A 234 -6.40 7.84 -21.18
N PRO A 235 -7.64 7.68 -21.71
CA PRO A 235 -8.66 6.87 -21.07
C PRO A 235 -8.32 5.39 -21.15
N GLN A 236 -8.51 4.66 -20.06
CA GLN A 236 -8.49 3.20 -20.03
C GLN A 236 -9.22 2.71 -18.78
N LEU A 237 -10.21 1.83 -18.95
CA LEU A 237 -10.85 1.11 -17.84
C LEU A 237 -9.85 0.15 -17.20
N ARG A 238 -9.95 -0.02 -15.88
CA ARG A 238 -9.07 -0.92 -15.14
C ARG A 238 -9.44 -2.37 -15.41
N THR A 239 -8.43 -3.23 -15.55
CA THR A 239 -8.61 -4.67 -15.57
C THR A 239 -8.71 -5.19 -14.14
N ILE A 240 -9.86 -5.76 -13.79
CA ILE A 240 -10.10 -6.46 -12.52
C ILE A 240 -9.96 -7.97 -12.78
N PRO A 241 -9.06 -8.69 -12.08
CA PRO A 241 -8.89 -10.13 -12.27
C PRO A 241 -10.18 -10.92 -11.98
N SER A 242 -10.38 -12.02 -12.70
CA SER A 242 -11.42 -13.01 -12.35
C SER A 242 -11.13 -13.60 -10.97
N GLY A 243 -12.16 -13.73 -10.13
CA GLY A 243 -12.02 -14.19 -8.75
C GLY A 243 -11.54 -13.12 -7.76
N ALA A 244 -11.33 -11.87 -8.21
CA ALA A 244 -10.96 -10.77 -7.34
C ALA A 244 -11.99 -10.56 -6.21
N LYS A 245 -11.52 -10.04 -5.07
CA LYS A 245 -12.38 -9.69 -3.95
C LYS A 245 -12.96 -8.29 -4.14
N ILE A 246 -14.29 -8.18 -4.08
CA ILE A 246 -15.03 -6.93 -4.19
C ILE A 246 -15.70 -6.66 -2.85
N HIS A 247 -15.57 -5.43 -2.34
CA HIS A 247 -16.17 -5.05 -1.07
C HIS A 247 -17.71 -5.05 -1.14
N HIS A 248 -18.40 -5.42 -0.06
CA HIS A 248 -19.86 -5.50 -0.01
C HIS A 248 -20.54 -4.17 -0.40
N SER A 249 -19.90 -3.04 -0.09
CA SER A 249 -20.41 -1.70 -0.42
C SER A 249 -20.55 -1.44 -1.92
N VAL A 250 -19.82 -2.20 -2.76
CA VAL A 250 -19.98 -2.14 -4.22
C VAL A 250 -21.31 -2.78 -4.62
N VAL A 251 -21.64 -3.92 -4.03
CA VAL A 251 -22.91 -4.63 -4.26
C VAL A 251 -24.08 -3.81 -3.74
N GLU A 252 -23.93 -3.19 -2.57
CA GLU A 252 -24.92 -2.25 -2.02
C GLU A 252 -25.18 -1.09 -2.98
N ARG A 253 -24.13 -0.47 -3.53
CA ARG A 253 -24.28 0.57 -4.56
C ARG A 253 -24.97 0.05 -5.82
N LEU A 254 -24.62 -1.14 -6.32
CA LEU A 254 -25.25 -1.74 -7.50
C LEU A 254 -26.74 -2.00 -7.30
N ALA A 255 -27.16 -2.33 -6.07
CA ALA A 255 -28.56 -2.56 -5.73
C ALA A 255 -29.37 -1.28 -5.52
N ASP A 256 -28.70 -0.15 -5.25
CA ASP A 256 -29.33 1.16 -5.11
C ASP A 256 -29.70 1.72 -6.50
N SER A 257 -31.00 1.74 -6.79
CA SER A 257 -31.55 2.25 -8.05
C SER A 257 -31.25 3.73 -8.30
N ASP A 258 -31.07 4.52 -7.23
CA ASP A 258 -30.82 5.96 -7.32
C ASP A 258 -29.34 6.26 -7.63
N SER A 259 -28.45 5.27 -7.46
CA SER A 259 -27.02 5.43 -7.70
C SER A 259 -26.64 5.49 -9.19
N HIS A 260 -27.47 4.89 -10.06
CA HIS A 260 -27.18 4.65 -11.48
C HIS A 260 -25.78 4.05 -11.74
N TYR A 261 -25.26 3.26 -10.81
CA TYR A 261 -23.91 2.70 -10.88
C TYR A 261 -23.88 1.44 -11.74
N ASP A 262 -23.20 1.50 -12.89
CA ASP A 262 -23.06 0.38 -13.84
C ASP A 262 -21.61 0.28 -14.36
N PRO A 263 -20.67 -0.27 -13.57
CA PRO A 263 -19.27 -0.37 -13.95
C PRO A 263 -19.04 -1.46 -15.01
N GLN A 264 -18.62 -1.05 -16.20
CA GLN A 264 -18.39 -1.95 -17.36
C GLN A 264 -17.21 -2.93 -17.20
N ASN A 265 -16.39 -2.79 -16.15
CA ASN A 265 -15.16 -3.54 -15.95
C ASN A 265 -15.21 -4.52 -14.78
N LEU A 266 -16.36 -4.72 -14.15
CA LEU A 266 -16.53 -5.78 -13.16
C LEU A 266 -16.48 -7.15 -13.84
N PRO A 267 -15.71 -8.12 -13.31
CA PRO A 267 -15.67 -9.47 -13.86
C PRO A 267 -16.98 -10.20 -13.54
N THR A 268 -17.36 -11.19 -14.33
CA THR A 268 -18.53 -12.04 -14.05
C THR A 268 -18.34 -12.89 -12.79
N ASN A 269 -17.10 -13.30 -12.50
CA ASN A 269 -16.74 -14.07 -11.32
C ASN A 269 -15.89 -13.21 -10.37
N TYR A 270 -16.41 -12.95 -9.18
CA TYR A 270 -15.71 -12.28 -8.09
C TYR A 270 -16.17 -12.82 -6.73
N GLN A 271 -15.35 -12.58 -5.71
CA GLN A 271 -15.68 -12.94 -4.33
C GLN A 271 -16.19 -11.70 -3.59
N ARG A 272 -17.36 -11.77 -2.97
CA ARG A 272 -17.85 -10.69 -2.09
C ARG A 272 -17.17 -10.80 -0.73
N VAL A 273 -16.64 -9.67 -0.25
CA VAL A 273 -16.03 -9.59 1.09
C VAL A 273 -16.57 -8.40 1.86
N ASP A 274 -16.61 -8.57 3.18
CA ASP A 274 -16.85 -7.53 4.17
C ASP A 274 -15.53 -7.09 4.82
N ASN A 275 -15.64 -6.20 5.81
CA ASN A 275 -14.54 -5.77 6.66
C ASN A 275 -13.89 -6.96 7.39
N ASP A 276 -14.68 -7.91 7.87
CA ASP A 276 -14.18 -9.03 8.69
C ASP A 276 -13.82 -10.28 7.89
N GLY A 277 -14.28 -10.43 6.64
CA GLY A 277 -14.06 -11.65 5.86
C GLY A 277 -15.04 -11.85 4.70
N PRO A 278 -15.06 -13.03 4.06
CA PRO A 278 -16.03 -13.33 3.00
C PRO A 278 -17.47 -13.26 3.51
N VAL A 279 -18.38 -12.74 2.67
CA VAL A 279 -19.83 -12.75 2.95
C VAL A 279 -20.40 -14.05 2.39
N SER A 280 -21.07 -14.82 3.25
CA SER A 280 -21.80 -16.05 2.90
C SER A 280 -22.95 -15.79 1.94
#